data_AF-A0A2M8QEM9-F1
#
_entry.id   AF-A0A2M8QEM9-F1
#
_cell.length_a   1.000
_cell.length_b   1.000
_cell.length_c   1.000
_cell.angle_alpha   90.00
_cell.angle_beta   90.00
_cell.angle_gamma   90.00
#
_symmetry.space_group_name_H-M   'P 1'
#
loop_
_entity.id
_entity.type
_entity.pdbx_description
1 polymer ?
#
loop_
_entity_poly.entity_id
_entity_poly.type
_entity_poly.pdbx_seq_one_letter_code
_entity_poly.pdbx_strand_id
1 'polypeptide(L)'
;MGYVPARCVAFDPSDMAFATTQAGALVVSRDSGTQWQTLDAWGFGPTNALAFATDKDGNAHLFAATDEGIYRSLDGGASWQSANFGLLDPEILCLTCAPDFAESEVIWAGGANGGLYRSRNAGRAWREAGYGLPDAAVQCIAFTEAGLLAGTEAGVFRLTEGDEWLPCGLEGMEVNCLAACDGTLLAGTTRGIFRADANLQWHPTSLGEPVLALACATNGVALCGTTHSGVWRSDDGGRIWQRTHKGLTAHTPPLAARAGDGTCLLADALGSIVYSDDGVAWRPVAVDDALVCVTANPAPRPAAFMAATERRVLAWDADARTLLPLPGQPSLDDDDTITALALTHDGVCLIGTRSGQCKVGGAGLPWHDLALPGAGAATALHLTPAGGLFALHIAADADSASSFSAEVWRLPVLVLPHPDETAWHMLMALDGLQTPFACLAVEGDRVVLAAQNAIAQAYLDADGYPMEVRRVSAEPGIAFTAVATQGEETYLASNRGVIYLSATGAHRPIGSMLTEVPVVALFTDRAALWAITLGGEVWRYPVR
;
A
#
# COMPACT_ATOMS: atom_id res chain seq x y z
N MET A 1 -15.77 -8.82 -0.85
CA MET A 1 -14.98 -10.05 -0.63
C MET A 1 -13.56 -9.58 -0.37
N GLY A 2 -13.11 -9.64 0.88
CA GLY A 2 -11.80 -9.14 1.28
C GLY A 2 -10.73 -10.16 0.89
N TYR A 3 -9.64 -9.70 0.28
CA TYR A 3 -8.45 -10.51 0.10
C TYR A 3 -7.80 -10.72 1.47
N VAL A 4 -7.37 -11.94 1.77
CA VAL A 4 -6.60 -12.23 2.98
C VAL A 4 -5.14 -12.40 2.53
N PRO A 5 -4.18 -11.63 3.05
CA PRO A 5 -2.78 -11.70 2.62
C PRO A 5 -2.21 -13.11 2.84
N ALA A 6 -1.46 -13.61 1.86
CA ALA A 6 -0.84 -14.94 1.90
C ALA A 6 0.43 -14.93 2.79
N ARG A 7 0.52 -15.85 3.74
CA ARG A 7 1.64 -16.02 4.70
C ARG A 7 2.71 -16.97 4.16
N CYS A 8 2.34 -17.96 3.35
CA CYS A 8 3.28 -18.78 2.58
C CYS A 8 2.61 -19.31 1.29
N VAL A 9 3.41 -19.68 0.29
CA VAL A 9 2.95 -20.21 -1.01
C VAL A 9 3.82 -21.40 -1.41
N ALA A 10 3.20 -22.49 -1.86
CA ALA A 10 3.84 -23.68 -2.41
C ALA A 10 3.26 -23.99 -3.80
N PHE A 11 4.10 -24.48 -4.72
CA PHE A 11 3.68 -24.89 -6.06
C PHE A 11 3.86 -26.41 -6.25
N ASP A 12 2.88 -27.04 -6.90
CA ASP A 12 2.96 -28.36 -7.51
C ASP A 12 3.71 -28.27 -8.86
N PRO A 13 4.52 -29.27 -9.24
CA PRO A 13 5.01 -29.49 -10.60
C PRO A 13 3.98 -29.35 -11.75
N SER A 14 2.67 -29.45 -11.50
CA SER A 14 1.59 -29.30 -12.49
C SER A 14 0.94 -27.91 -12.52
N ASP A 15 1.62 -26.87 -12.03
CA ASP A 15 1.14 -25.48 -11.94
C ASP A 15 -0.08 -25.23 -11.01
N MET A 16 -0.33 -26.15 -10.08
CA MET A 16 -1.28 -25.94 -8.98
C MET A 16 -0.55 -25.22 -7.83
N ALA A 17 -1.11 -24.13 -7.31
CA ALA A 17 -0.51 -23.34 -6.24
C ALA A 17 -1.36 -23.41 -4.97
N PHE A 18 -0.72 -23.53 -3.81
CA PHE A 18 -1.37 -23.52 -2.51
C PHE A 18 -0.79 -22.38 -1.69
N ALA A 19 -1.65 -21.59 -1.06
CA ALA A 19 -1.21 -20.52 -0.18
C ALA A 19 -2.01 -20.56 1.10
N THR A 20 -1.37 -20.28 2.23
CA THR A 20 -2.10 -19.99 3.47
C THR A 20 -2.21 -18.50 3.65
N THR A 21 -3.28 -18.06 4.28
CA THR A 21 -3.53 -16.67 4.58
C THR A 21 -3.22 -16.36 6.05
N GLN A 22 -3.01 -15.09 6.41
CA GLN A 22 -2.72 -14.69 7.79
C GLN A 22 -3.84 -15.07 8.78
N ALA A 23 -5.06 -15.29 8.29
CA ALA A 23 -6.20 -15.78 9.08
C ALA A 23 -6.31 -17.32 9.14
N GLY A 24 -5.30 -18.06 8.66
CA GLY A 24 -5.28 -19.53 8.67
C GLY A 24 -6.05 -20.20 7.52
N ALA A 25 -6.67 -19.43 6.62
CA ALA A 25 -7.36 -20.02 5.47
C ALA A 25 -6.35 -20.56 4.45
N LEU A 26 -6.52 -21.81 4.03
CA LEU A 26 -5.80 -22.41 2.92
C LEU A 26 -6.55 -22.13 1.62
N VAL A 27 -5.86 -21.56 0.65
CA VAL A 27 -6.38 -21.32 -0.70
C VAL A 27 -5.58 -22.14 -1.71
N VAL A 28 -6.28 -22.69 -2.71
CA VAL A 28 -5.70 -23.42 -3.83
C VAL A 28 -6.00 -22.70 -5.13
N SER A 29 -5.03 -22.60 -6.00
CA SER A 29 -5.18 -22.21 -7.39
C SER A 29 -4.84 -23.40 -8.27
N ARG A 30 -5.71 -23.72 -9.23
CA ARG A 30 -5.52 -24.83 -10.19
C ARG A 30 -5.12 -24.32 -11.58
N ASP A 31 -4.82 -23.04 -11.69
CA ASP A 31 -4.58 -22.30 -12.93
C ASP A 31 -3.40 -21.34 -12.77
N SER A 32 -2.30 -21.84 -12.18
CA SER A 32 -1.03 -21.13 -12.07
C SER A 32 -1.11 -19.80 -11.29
N GLY A 33 -1.97 -19.74 -10.27
CA GLY A 33 -2.15 -18.57 -9.41
C GLY A 33 -3.13 -17.52 -9.94
N THR A 34 -3.88 -17.79 -11.01
CA THR A 34 -4.78 -16.80 -11.62
C THR A 34 -6.18 -16.75 -10.97
N GLN A 35 -6.68 -17.87 -10.45
CA GLN A 35 -7.84 -17.94 -9.56
C GLN A 35 -7.53 -18.77 -8.33
N TRP A 36 -8.06 -18.33 -7.19
CA TRP A 36 -7.85 -18.98 -5.90
C TRP A 36 -9.20 -19.37 -5.30
N GLN A 37 -9.31 -20.62 -4.90
CA GLN A 37 -10.46 -21.18 -4.20
C GLN A 37 -10.05 -21.49 -2.77
N THR A 38 -10.81 -20.96 -1.80
CA THR A 38 -10.66 -21.36 -0.40
C THR A 38 -11.06 -22.82 -0.24
N LEU A 39 -10.16 -23.62 0.32
CA LEU A 39 -10.50 -24.96 0.81
C LEU A 39 -11.18 -24.77 2.17
N ASP A 40 -12.29 -25.49 2.42
CA ASP A 40 -13.07 -25.34 3.65
C ASP A 40 -12.14 -25.43 4.88
N ALA A 41 -12.04 -24.30 5.58
CA ALA A 41 -11.02 -24.08 6.60
C ALA A 41 -11.22 -25.05 7.76
N TRP A 42 -10.21 -25.86 8.02
CA TRP A 42 -10.04 -26.44 9.35
C TRP A 42 -9.27 -25.43 10.20
N GLY A 43 -9.77 -25.17 11.41
CA GLY A 43 -9.32 -24.12 12.32
C GLY A 43 -7.95 -24.36 12.97
N PHE A 44 -6.97 -24.82 12.21
CA PHE A 44 -5.58 -24.76 12.64
C PHE A 44 -5.13 -23.30 12.57
N GLY A 45 -4.34 -22.87 13.55
CA GLY A 45 -3.87 -21.49 13.66
C GLY A 45 -2.99 -21.02 12.50
N PRO A 46 -2.31 -19.87 12.63
CA PRO A 46 -1.45 -19.34 11.57
C PRO A 46 -0.42 -20.38 11.10
N THR A 47 -0.33 -20.60 9.78
CA THR A 47 0.61 -21.53 9.15
C THR A 47 1.94 -20.83 8.85
N ASN A 48 3.04 -21.43 9.30
CA ASN A 48 4.41 -20.91 9.12
C ASN A 48 5.02 -21.36 7.79
N ALA A 49 4.76 -22.60 7.37
CA ALA A 49 5.22 -23.13 6.09
C ALA A 49 4.26 -24.17 5.51
N LEU A 50 4.29 -24.33 4.19
CA LEU A 50 3.60 -25.37 3.43
C LEU A 50 4.60 -26.14 2.58
N ALA A 51 4.42 -27.46 2.48
CA ALA A 51 5.04 -28.26 1.43
C ALA A 51 4.01 -29.11 0.70
N PHE A 52 4.28 -29.31 -0.58
CA PHE A 52 3.53 -30.14 -1.47
C PHE A 52 4.41 -31.32 -1.89
N ALA A 53 3.80 -32.49 -2.05
CA ALA A 53 4.43 -33.61 -2.73
C ALA A 53 3.40 -34.52 -3.39
N THR A 54 3.84 -35.30 -4.37
CA THR A 54 3.01 -36.31 -5.03
C THR A 54 3.53 -37.69 -4.67
N ASP A 55 2.65 -38.62 -4.29
CA ASP A 55 3.06 -40.01 -4.06
C ASP A 55 3.25 -40.79 -5.36
N LYS A 56 3.78 -42.01 -5.25
CA LYS A 56 3.98 -42.94 -6.38
C LYS A 56 2.70 -43.26 -7.18
N ASP A 57 1.52 -43.09 -6.58
CA ASP A 57 0.24 -43.37 -7.19
C ASP A 57 -0.37 -42.09 -7.83
N GLY A 58 0.33 -40.96 -7.75
CA GLY A 58 -0.08 -39.68 -8.33
C GLY A 58 -0.98 -38.84 -7.43
N ASN A 59 -1.17 -39.22 -6.17
CA ASN A 59 -2.01 -38.45 -5.25
C ASN A 59 -1.25 -37.25 -4.69
N ALA A 60 -1.95 -36.13 -4.54
CA ALA A 60 -1.44 -34.91 -3.95
C ALA A 60 -1.44 -34.97 -2.42
N HIS A 61 -0.27 -34.75 -1.82
CA HIS A 61 -0.05 -34.61 -0.39
C HIS A 61 0.30 -33.16 -0.07
N LEU A 62 -0.30 -32.63 0.99
CA LEU A 62 0.04 -31.33 1.54
C LEU A 62 0.44 -31.48 3.00
N PHE A 63 1.40 -30.66 3.42
CA PHE A 63 1.88 -30.59 4.79
C PHE A 63 1.95 -29.13 5.20
N ALA A 64 1.47 -28.82 6.41
CA ALA A 64 1.39 -27.48 6.95
C ALA A 64 2.07 -27.45 8.32
N ALA A 65 3.09 -26.62 8.47
CA ALA A 65 3.74 -26.34 9.75
C ALA A 65 3.06 -25.14 10.42
N THR A 66 2.83 -25.25 11.72
CA THR A 66 2.16 -24.24 12.53
C THR A 66 2.85 -24.14 13.90
N ASP A 67 2.43 -23.18 14.71
CA ASP A 67 2.87 -23.05 16.10
C ASP A 67 2.36 -24.21 17.00
N GLU A 68 1.39 -25.00 16.52
CA GLU A 68 0.76 -26.12 17.24
C GLU A 68 1.13 -27.49 16.65
N GLY A 69 2.10 -27.53 15.75
CA GLY A 69 2.62 -28.75 15.13
C GLY A 69 2.39 -28.79 13.63
N ILE A 70 2.44 -29.99 13.07
CA ILE A 70 2.31 -30.28 11.66
C ILE A 70 0.94 -30.89 11.39
N TYR A 71 0.27 -30.39 10.36
CA TYR A 71 -0.93 -31.00 9.80
C TYR A 71 -0.59 -31.55 8.43
N ARG A 72 -1.25 -32.64 8.04
CA ARG A 72 -1.13 -33.21 6.69
C ARG A 72 -2.47 -33.48 6.06
N SER A 73 -2.51 -33.39 4.74
CA SER A 73 -3.60 -33.81 3.89
C SER A 73 -3.08 -34.80 2.86
N LEU A 74 -3.85 -35.87 2.62
CA LEU A 74 -3.53 -36.93 1.64
C LEU A 74 -4.44 -36.86 0.41
N ASP A 75 -5.25 -35.80 0.30
CA ASP A 75 -6.30 -35.62 -0.69
C ASP A 75 -6.28 -34.21 -1.30
N GLY A 76 -5.08 -33.63 -1.44
CA GLY A 76 -4.89 -32.32 -2.05
C GLY A 76 -5.52 -31.16 -1.29
N GLY A 77 -5.62 -31.28 0.03
CA GLY A 77 -6.11 -30.25 0.95
C GLY A 77 -7.59 -30.34 1.30
N ALA A 78 -8.31 -31.38 0.84
CA ALA A 78 -9.73 -31.55 1.13
C ALA A 78 -10.01 -31.99 2.58
N SER A 79 -9.10 -32.77 3.17
CA SER A 79 -9.13 -33.13 4.59
C SER A 79 -7.74 -33.11 5.20
N TRP A 80 -7.66 -32.71 6.47
CA TRP A 80 -6.42 -32.54 7.21
C TRP A 80 -6.43 -33.33 8.51
N GLN A 81 -5.27 -33.81 8.91
CA GLN A 81 -5.06 -34.57 10.15
C GLN A 81 -3.78 -34.10 10.82
N SER A 82 -3.80 -34.03 12.16
CA SER A 82 -2.59 -33.77 12.94
C SER A 82 -1.54 -34.85 12.69
N ALA A 83 -0.32 -34.43 12.41
CA ALA A 83 0.83 -35.25 12.07
C ALA A 83 1.94 -35.06 13.11
N ASN A 84 1.59 -35.05 14.40
CA ASN A 84 2.49 -34.61 15.48
C ASN A 84 3.21 -35.74 16.22
N PHE A 85 2.95 -37.00 15.88
CA PHE A 85 3.53 -38.13 16.61
C PHE A 85 5.06 -38.14 16.47
N GLY A 86 5.77 -38.02 17.60
CA GLY A 86 7.24 -37.97 17.63
C GLY A 86 7.85 -36.57 17.48
N LEU A 87 7.04 -35.52 17.34
CA LEU A 87 7.49 -34.14 17.56
C LEU A 87 7.59 -33.90 19.07
N LEU A 88 8.74 -33.40 19.52
CA LEU A 88 8.98 -33.07 20.94
C LEU A 88 8.61 -31.61 21.24
N ASP A 89 8.69 -30.76 20.23
CA ASP A 89 8.28 -29.36 20.23
C ASP A 89 7.28 -29.12 19.09
N PRO A 90 6.07 -28.59 19.38
CA PRO A 90 5.07 -28.31 18.36
C PRO A 90 5.34 -27.05 17.53
N GLU A 91 6.23 -26.14 17.93
CA GLU A 91 6.46 -24.90 17.19
C GLU A 91 7.36 -25.14 15.97
N ILE A 92 6.74 -25.36 14.80
CA ILE A 92 7.45 -25.68 13.55
C ILE A 92 7.47 -24.46 12.63
N LEU A 93 8.67 -24.03 12.26
CA LEU A 93 8.93 -22.83 11.46
C LEU A 93 9.02 -23.13 9.97
N CYS A 94 9.61 -24.27 9.60
CA CYS A 94 9.80 -24.64 8.20
C CYS A 94 9.56 -26.13 7.97
N LEU A 95 9.19 -26.49 6.74
CA LEU A 95 9.08 -27.88 6.32
C LEU A 95 9.40 -28.05 4.83
N THR A 96 9.93 -29.22 4.45
CA THR A 96 10.24 -29.52 3.06
C THR A 96 10.14 -31.02 2.77
N CYS A 97 9.61 -31.37 1.60
CA CYS A 97 9.52 -32.75 1.11
C CYS A 97 10.77 -33.10 0.29
N ALA A 98 11.22 -34.34 0.36
CA ALA A 98 12.33 -34.80 -0.47
C ALA A 98 11.96 -34.77 -1.97
N PRO A 99 12.90 -34.48 -2.89
CA PRO A 99 12.62 -34.49 -4.32
C PRO A 99 12.13 -35.86 -4.83
N ASP A 100 12.54 -36.94 -4.16
CA ASP A 100 12.15 -38.32 -4.43
C ASP A 100 10.97 -38.78 -3.54
N PHE A 101 10.18 -37.85 -2.99
CA PHE A 101 9.11 -38.15 -2.01
C PHE A 101 8.17 -39.28 -2.46
N ALA A 102 7.87 -39.38 -3.76
CA ALA A 102 7.03 -40.45 -4.31
C ALA A 102 7.51 -41.85 -3.91
N GLU A 103 8.82 -42.04 -3.79
CA GLU A 103 9.47 -43.30 -3.42
C GLU A 103 9.93 -43.31 -1.95
N SER A 104 10.43 -42.17 -1.44
CA SER A 104 11.10 -42.09 -0.14
C SER A 104 10.15 -41.76 1.02
N GLU A 105 9.03 -41.08 0.73
CA GLU A 105 8.10 -40.48 1.70
C GLU A 105 8.80 -39.61 2.77
N VAL A 106 9.98 -39.05 2.43
CA VAL A 106 10.82 -38.29 3.37
C VAL A 106 10.38 -36.84 3.44
N ILE A 107 10.23 -36.34 4.68
CA ILE A 107 9.92 -34.95 4.98
C ILE A 107 10.85 -34.48 6.11
N TRP A 108 11.30 -33.26 6.03
CA TRP A 108 12.07 -32.59 7.08
C TRP A 108 11.29 -31.39 7.62
N ALA A 109 11.41 -31.16 8.93
CA ALA A 109 10.76 -30.05 9.61
C ALA A 109 11.73 -29.41 10.60
N GLY A 110 11.77 -28.07 10.61
CA GLY A 110 12.60 -27.27 11.50
C GLY A 110 11.73 -26.52 12.51
N GLY A 111 12.12 -26.58 13.78
CA GLY A 111 11.42 -25.98 14.90
C GLY A 111 12.11 -24.74 15.46
N ALA A 112 11.37 -23.99 16.28
CA ALA A 112 11.83 -22.72 16.85
C ALA A 112 12.91 -22.89 17.94
N ASN A 113 12.90 -23.98 18.69
CA ASN A 113 13.83 -24.20 19.81
C ASN A 113 14.85 -25.31 19.51
N GLY A 114 15.58 -25.24 18.39
CA GLY A 114 16.65 -26.21 18.09
C GLY A 114 16.22 -27.55 17.49
N GLY A 115 14.91 -27.81 17.38
CA GLY A 115 14.40 -29.11 16.92
C GLY A 115 14.42 -29.27 15.40
N LEU A 116 15.27 -30.15 14.87
CA LEU A 116 15.10 -30.65 13.51
C LEU A 116 14.52 -32.07 13.54
N TYR A 117 13.46 -32.28 12.76
CA TYR A 117 12.74 -33.55 12.69
C TYR A 117 12.74 -34.11 11.27
N ARG A 118 12.78 -35.43 11.19
CA ARG A 118 12.64 -36.18 9.94
C ARG A 118 11.52 -37.20 10.06
N SER A 119 10.65 -37.19 9.07
CA SER A 119 9.73 -38.29 8.76
C SER A 119 10.28 -39.10 7.59
N ARG A 120 10.10 -40.42 7.62
CA ARG A 120 10.36 -41.33 6.49
C ARG A 120 9.10 -42.12 6.10
N ASN A 121 7.92 -41.58 6.42
CA ASN A 121 6.63 -42.22 6.23
C ASN A 121 5.50 -41.20 6.05
N ALA A 122 5.75 -40.16 5.25
CA ALA A 122 4.78 -39.13 4.87
C ALA A 122 4.11 -38.44 6.09
N GLY A 123 4.91 -38.08 7.09
CA GLY A 123 4.48 -37.38 8.30
C GLY A 123 3.69 -38.24 9.28
N ARG A 124 3.70 -39.59 9.17
CA ARG A 124 3.01 -40.45 10.15
C ARG A 124 3.72 -40.43 11.49
N ALA A 125 5.04 -40.39 11.47
CA ALA A 125 5.86 -40.29 12.66
C ALA A 125 7.13 -39.51 12.36
N TRP A 126 7.54 -38.70 13.33
CA TRP A 126 8.75 -37.91 13.29
C TRP A 126 9.79 -38.49 14.23
N ARG A 127 11.05 -38.28 13.89
CA ARG A 127 12.19 -38.52 14.77
C ARG A 127 13.07 -37.29 14.73
N GLU A 128 13.62 -36.95 15.88
CA GLU A 128 14.68 -35.96 15.96
C GLU A 128 15.84 -36.38 15.05
N ALA A 129 16.32 -35.43 14.26
CA ALA A 129 17.35 -35.61 13.26
C ALA A 129 18.31 -34.43 13.24
N GLY A 130 18.37 -33.65 14.32
CA GLY A 130 19.23 -32.47 14.49
C GLY A 130 20.60 -32.77 15.09
N TYR A 131 21.07 -34.01 15.10
CA TYR A 131 22.37 -34.35 15.65
C TYR A 131 23.49 -33.54 14.94
N GLY A 132 24.24 -32.75 15.71
CA GLY A 132 25.28 -31.84 15.19
C GLY A 132 24.81 -30.40 14.95
N LEU A 133 23.51 -30.10 15.05
CA LEU A 133 23.00 -28.74 15.06
C LEU A 133 23.14 -28.10 16.46
N PRO A 134 23.34 -26.78 16.53
CA PRO A 134 23.23 -26.03 17.78
C PRO A 134 21.78 -25.94 18.23
N ASP A 135 21.59 -25.64 19.52
CA ASP A 135 20.28 -25.36 20.11
C ASP A 135 19.78 -23.98 19.66
N ALA A 136 19.32 -23.90 18.41
CA ALA A 136 18.97 -22.67 17.70
C ALA A 136 17.84 -22.91 16.69
N ALA A 137 16.98 -21.92 16.46
CA ALA A 137 15.86 -22.06 15.55
C ALA A 137 16.31 -22.49 14.14
N VAL A 138 15.60 -23.46 13.56
CA VAL A 138 15.80 -23.88 12.16
C VAL A 138 14.78 -23.16 11.30
N GLN A 139 15.22 -22.09 10.64
CA GLN A 139 14.37 -21.17 9.88
C GLN A 139 14.07 -21.67 8.46
N CYS A 140 14.99 -22.45 7.86
CA CYS A 140 14.77 -23.00 6.53
C CYS A 140 15.55 -24.29 6.28
N ILE A 141 15.02 -25.13 5.39
CA ILE A 141 15.64 -26.39 4.96
C ILE A 141 15.54 -26.47 3.44
N ALA A 142 16.65 -26.78 2.76
CA ALA A 142 16.70 -26.85 1.31
C ALA A 142 17.41 -28.11 0.82
N PHE A 143 16.77 -28.81 -0.12
CA PHE A 143 17.44 -29.84 -0.92
C PHE A 143 18.23 -29.17 -2.04
N THR A 144 19.49 -29.56 -2.18
CA THR A 144 20.42 -28.97 -3.14
C THR A 144 21.26 -30.06 -3.80
N GLU A 145 21.96 -29.74 -4.89
CA GLU A 145 22.94 -30.65 -5.49
C GLU A 145 24.09 -31.01 -4.53
N ALA A 146 24.37 -30.15 -3.55
CA ALA A 146 25.39 -30.38 -2.54
C ALA A 146 24.92 -31.20 -1.34
N GLY A 147 23.65 -31.63 -1.34
CA GLY A 147 22.99 -32.34 -0.25
C GLY A 147 21.92 -31.50 0.43
N LEU A 148 21.50 -31.94 1.63
CA LEU A 148 20.48 -31.25 2.42
C LEU A 148 21.15 -30.18 3.30
N LEU A 149 20.63 -28.95 3.23
CA LEU A 149 21.10 -27.81 4.02
C LEU A 149 20.01 -27.32 4.97
N ALA A 150 20.43 -26.83 6.13
CA ALA A 150 19.59 -26.16 7.12
C ALA A 150 20.16 -24.77 7.40
N GLY A 151 19.32 -23.75 7.30
CA GLY A 151 19.62 -22.40 7.77
C GLY A 151 19.08 -22.23 9.18
N THR A 152 19.94 -21.78 10.09
CA THR A 152 19.65 -21.59 11.50
C THR A 152 20.01 -20.18 11.96
N GLU A 153 19.68 -19.82 13.19
CA GLU A 153 20.17 -18.58 13.82
C GLU A 153 21.70 -18.56 14.00
N ALA A 154 22.35 -19.72 13.94
CA ALA A 154 23.79 -19.87 14.14
C ALA A 154 24.60 -20.01 12.85
N GLY A 155 23.95 -20.12 11.68
CA GLY A 155 24.59 -20.29 10.38
C GLY A 155 23.97 -21.39 9.53
N VAL A 156 24.68 -21.80 8.48
CA VAL A 156 24.27 -22.89 7.57
C VAL A 156 24.93 -24.20 7.99
N PHE A 157 24.14 -25.26 8.03
CA PHE A 157 24.59 -26.61 8.32
C PHE A 157 24.25 -27.55 7.17
N ARG A 158 25.08 -28.56 6.95
CA ARG A 158 24.90 -29.57 5.92
C ARG A 158 24.80 -30.96 6.54
N LEU A 159 23.83 -31.75 6.08
CA LEU A 159 23.71 -33.15 6.44
C LEU A 159 24.79 -33.98 5.74
N THR A 160 25.51 -34.79 6.50
CA THR A 160 26.48 -35.76 6.02
C THR A 160 25.83 -37.11 5.72
N GLU A 161 26.56 -37.99 5.02
CA GLU A 161 26.11 -39.38 4.78
C GLU A 161 25.93 -40.19 6.08
N GLY A 162 26.54 -39.73 7.19
CA GLY A 162 26.40 -40.34 8.52
C GLY A 162 25.17 -39.89 9.31
N ASP A 163 24.22 -39.16 8.70
CA ASP A 163 23.07 -38.53 9.38
C ASP A 163 23.50 -37.52 10.50
N GLU A 164 24.66 -36.86 10.34
CA GLU A 164 25.15 -35.78 11.20
C GLU A 164 25.18 -34.44 10.46
N TRP A 165 24.77 -33.36 11.13
CA TRP A 165 24.84 -31.99 10.63
C TRP A 165 26.19 -31.36 10.99
N LEU A 166 26.90 -30.85 9.98
CA LEU A 166 28.15 -30.13 10.18
C LEU A 166 28.02 -28.67 9.74
N PRO A 167 28.66 -27.72 10.44
CA PRO A 167 28.74 -26.34 10.01
C PRO A 167 29.26 -26.26 8.58
N CYS A 168 28.57 -25.48 7.75
CA CYS A 168 28.88 -25.31 6.35
C CYS A 168 28.89 -23.81 5.99
N GLY A 169 29.31 -22.97 6.93
CA GLY A 169 29.54 -21.53 6.75
C GLY A 169 28.46 -20.62 7.36
N LEU A 170 28.71 -19.31 7.28
CA LEU A 170 27.89 -18.25 7.89
C LEU A 170 27.77 -18.37 9.42
N GLU A 171 28.81 -18.88 10.10
CA GLU A 171 28.84 -19.04 11.55
C GLU A 171 28.53 -17.71 12.27
N GLY A 172 27.57 -17.76 13.20
CA GLY A 172 27.11 -16.60 13.97
C GLY A 172 26.23 -15.63 13.17
N MET A 173 25.74 -16.02 11.99
CA MET A 173 24.74 -15.26 11.23
C MET A 173 23.41 -16.01 11.21
N GLU A 174 22.33 -15.28 11.43
CA GLU A 174 20.98 -15.81 11.32
C GLU A 174 20.58 -15.94 9.84
N VAL A 175 20.26 -17.17 9.43
CA VAL A 175 19.93 -17.54 8.06
C VAL A 175 18.43 -17.80 7.94
N ASN A 176 17.71 -16.81 7.41
CA ASN A 176 16.25 -16.83 7.29
C ASN A 176 15.75 -17.72 6.15
N CYS A 177 16.50 -17.80 5.06
CA CYS A 177 16.09 -18.55 3.87
C CYS A 177 17.26 -19.01 3.03
N LEU A 178 17.08 -20.14 2.35
CA LEU A 178 18.02 -20.72 1.40
C LEU A 178 17.31 -20.95 0.07
N ALA A 179 17.95 -20.60 -1.04
CA ALA A 179 17.42 -20.83 -2.38
C ALA A 179 18.54 -21.30 -3.32
N ALA A 180 18.20 -22.24 -4.22
CA ALA A 180 19.07 -22.62 -5.32
C ALA A 180 18.67 -21.85 -6.59
N CYS A 181 19.64 -21.29 -7.29
CA CYS A 181 19.44 -20.47 -8.47
C CYS A 181 20.54 -20.76 -9.50
N ASP A 182 20.20 -21.38 -10.63
CA ASP A 182 21.14 -21.78 -11.69
C ASP A 182 22.41 -22.48 -11.16
N GLY A 183 22.23 -23.51 -10.33
CA GLY A 183 23.34 -24.28 -9.74
C GLY A 183 24.15 -23.52 -8.68
N THR A 184 23.72 -22.32 -8.28
CA THR A 184 24.31 -21.52 -7.22
C THR A 184 23.39 -21.51 -5.99
N LEU A 185 23.94 -21.65 -4.79
CA LEU A 185 23.17 -21.49 -3.55
C LEU A 185 23.25 -20.07 -3.01
N LEU A 186 22.09 -19.58 -2.55
CA LEU A 186 21.90 -18.25 -1.97
C LEU A 186 21.35 -18.41 -0.55
N ALA A 187 21.89 -17.63 0.38
CA ALA A 187 21.42 -17.53 1.76
C ALA A 187 21.00 -16.10 2.06
N GLY A 188 19.76 -15.94 2.49
CA GLY A 188 19.24 -14.68 3.01
C GLY A 188 19.48 -14.64 4.52
N THR A 189 20.19 -13.62 4.97
CA THR A 189 20.57 -13.48 6.38
C THR A 189 20.12 -12.13 6.92
N THR A 190 20.22 -11.95 8.24
CA THR A 190 20.06 -10.63 8.87
C THR A 190 21.12 -9.60 8.45
N ARG A 191 22.16 -10.01 7.71
CA ARG A 191 23.27 -9.14 7.25
C ARG A 191 23.38 -9.01 5.74
N GLY A 192 22.39 -9.48 4.97
CA GLY A 192 22.45 -9.48 3.52
C GLY A 192 22.30 -10.85 2.88
N ILE A 193 22.54 -10.89 1.57
CA ILE A 193 22.59 -12.14 0.80
C ILE A 193 24.02 -12.62 0.69
N PHE A 194 24.22 -13.90 0.94
CA PHE A 194 25.45 -14.62 0.67
C PHE A 194 25.25 -15.62 -0.44
N ARG A 195 26.29 -15.79 -1.26
CA ARG A 195 26.35 -16.70 -2.39
C ARG A 195 27.40 -17.77 -2.14
N ALA A 196 27.03 -19.03 -2.23
CA ALA A 196 27.97 -20.14 -2.16
C ALA A 196 28.73 -20.32 -3.49
N ASP A 197 30.01 -20.64 -3.42
CA ASP A 197 30.75 -21.20 -4.55
C ASP A 197 30.61 -22.72 -4.62
N ALA A 198 31.29 -23.34 -5.60
CA ALA A 198 31.23 -24.79 -5.81
C ALA A 198 31.75 -25.62 -4.62
N ASN A 199 32.51 -25.00 -3.71
CA ASN A 199 33.03 -25.64 -2.50
C ASN A 199 32.22 -25.26 -1.25
N LEU A 200 31.02 -24.68 -1.42
CA LEU A 200 30.18 -24.15 -0.35
C LEU A 200 30.86 -23.08 0.51
N GLN A 201 31.81 -22.33 -0.04
CA GLN A 201 32.31 -21.12 0.62
C GLN A 201 31.37 -19.97 0.31
N TRP A 202 30.94 -19.26 1.35
CA TRP A 202 29.94 -18.20 1.25
C TRP A 202 30.60 -16.84 1.09
N HIS A 203 30.24 -16.15 0.01
CA HIS A 203 30.74 -14.83 -0.32
C HIS A 203 29.60 -13.82 -0.18
N PRO A 204 29.80 -12.69 0.52
CA PRO A 204 28.78 -11.65 0.59
C PRO A 204 28.52 -11.08 -0.82
N THR A 205 27.27 -10.73 -1.07
CA THR A 205 26.87 -10.06 -2.32
C THR A 205 26.82 -8.55 -2.13
N SER A 206 26.42 -7.81 -3.17
CA SER A 206 26.21 -6.37 -3.10
C SER A 206 25.05 -5.95 -2.20
N LEU A 207 24.20 -6.88 -1.75
CA LEU A 207 23.04 -6.59 -0.90
C LEU A 207 23.34 -6.93 0.57
N GLY A 208 23.58 -5.90 1.38
CA GLY A 208 23.94 -6.00 2.80
C GLY A 208 22.80 -5.77 3.80
N GLU A 209 21.55 -5.91 3.38
CA GLU A 209 20.37 -5.68 4.23
C GLU A 209 19.73 -6.98 4.74
N PRO A 210 19.07 -6.97 5.91
CA PRO A 210 18.36 -8.14 6.42
C PRO A 210 17.33 -8.68 5.42
N VAL A 211 17.46 -9.96 5.06
CA VAL A 211 16.63 -10.64 4.04
C VAL A 211 15.64 -11.56 4.73
N LEU A 212 14.36 -11.41 4.41
CA LEU A 212 13.27 -12.17 5.03
C LEU A 212 12.88 -13.39 4.18
N ALA A 213 12.95 -13.27 2.86
CA ALA A 213 12.59 -14.35 1.95
C ALA A 213 13.42 -14.27 0.67
N LEU A 214 13.73 -15.45 0.11
CA LEU A 214 14.37 -15.63 -1.18
C LEU A 214 13.57 -16.62 -2.01
N ALA A 215 13.41 -16.30 -3.29
CA ALA A 215 12.85 -17.22 -4.28
C ALA A 215 13.70 -17.12 -5.55
N CYS A 216 13.94 -18.24 -6.23
CA CYS A 216 14.55 -18.21 -7.56
C CYS A 216 13.67 -18.95 -8.57
N ALA A 217 13.55 -18.36 -9.74
CA ALA A 217 12.87 -18.93 -10.89
C ALA A 217 13.80 -19.87 -11.65
N THR A 218 13.21 -20.82 -12.37
CA THR A 218 13.91 -21.85 -13.16
C THR A 218 14.73 -21.31 -14.34
N ASN A 219 14.60 -20.01 -14.63
CA ASN A 219 15.35 -19.31 -15.68
C ASN A 219 16.54 -18.49 -15.14
N GLY A 220 16.94 -18.71 -13.87
CA GLY A 220 18.11 -18.06 -13.27
C GLY A 220 17.87 -16.71 -12.60
N VAL A 221 16.62 -16.25 -12.59
CA VAL A 221 16.24 -15.00 -11.94
C VAL A 221 15.99 -15.25 -10.46
N ALA A 222 16.78 -14.62 -9.58
CA ALA A 222 16.55 -14.61 -8.14
C ALA A 222 15.79 -13.36 -7.71
N LEU A 223 14.87 -13.51 -6.77
CA LEU A 223 14.15 -12.45 -6.09
C LEU A 223 14.37 -12.58 -4.58
N CYS A 224 14.48 -11.45 -3.88
CA CYS A 224 14.53 -11.45 -2.43
C CYS A 224 13.74 -10.29 -1.83
N GLY A 225 13.07 -10.53 -0.71
CA GLY A 225 12.45 -9.48 0.11
C GLY A 225 13.38 -9.10 1.26
N THR A 226 13.68 -7.80 1.41
CA THR A 226 14.44 -7.27 2.55
C THR A 226 13.53 -6.60 3.57
N THR A 227 14.00 -6.48 4.81
CA THR A 227 13.24 -5.89 5.92
C THR A 227 12.99 -4.39 5.73
N HIS A 228 13.86 -3.67 5.00
CA HIS A 228 13.81 -2.20 4.93
C HIS A 228 13.79 -1.62 3.50
N SER A 229 14.21 -2.37 2.48
CA SER A 229 14.33 -1.84 1.09
C SER A 229 13.51 -2.57 0.05
N GLY A 230 12.59 -3.45 0.45
CA GLY A 230 11.61 -4.08 -0.43
C GLY A 230 12.20 -5.23 -1.25
N VAL A 231 11.72 -5.42 -2.48
CA VAL A 231 12.10 -6.57 -3.32
C VAL A 231 13.26 -6.25 -4.25
N TRP A 232 14.29 -7.08 -4.22
CA TRP A 232 15.44 -7.02 -5.12
C TRP A 232 15.43 -8.19 -6.08
N ARG A 233 16.07 -7.98 -7.23
CA ARG A 233 16.20 -8.99 -8.29
C ARG A 233 17.65 -9.14 -8.70
N SER A 234 18.01 -10.37 -9.02
CA SER A 234 19.25 -10.69 -9.69
C SER A 234 18.94 -11.53 -10.91
N ASP A 235 19.47 -11.12 -12.06
CA ASP A 235 19.35 -11.84 -13.34
C ASP A 235 20.60 -12.67 -13.67
N ASP A 236 21.55 -12.76 -12.72
CA ASP A 236 22.88 -13.36 -12.94
C ASP A 236 23.25 -14.41 -11.87
N GLY A 237 22.25 -15.08 -11.30
CA GLY A 237 22.43 -16.12 -10.29
C GLY A 237 22.87 -15.56 -8.93
N GLY A 238 22.32 -14.41 -8.55
CA GLY A 238 22.54 -13.76 -7.25
C GLY A 238 23.89 -13.09 -7.08
N ARG A 239 24.64 -12.82 -8.16
CA ARG A 239 25.96 -12.16 -8.09
C ARG A 239 25.79 -10.65 -7.95
N ILE A 240 24.95 -10.06 -8.78
CA ILE A 240 24.60 -8.64 -8.72
C ILE A 240 23.11 -8.55 -8.41
N TRP A 241 22.80 -7.85 -7.32
CA TRP A 241 21.44 -7.54 -6.94
C TRP A 241 21.14 -6.11 -7.35
N GLN A 242 20.15 -5.97 -8.23
CA GLN A 242 19.59 -4.70 -8.57
C GLN A 242 18.26 -4.59 -7.86
N ARG A 243 18.04 -3.45 -7.21
CA ARG A 243 16.75 -3.18 -6.63
C ARG A 243 15.74 -3.13 -7.78
N THR A 244 14.73 -3.99 -7.72
CA THR A 244 13.67 -4.00 -8.73
C THR A 244 12.75 -2.81 -8.48
N HIS A 245 13.13 -1.67 -9.04
CA HIS A 245 12.31 -0.46 -9.02
C HIS A 245 11.26 -0.46 -10.13
N LYS A 246 10.47 -1.53 -10.27
CA LYS A 246 9.14 -1.31 -10.86
C LYS A 246 8.27 -0.70 -9.77
N GLY A 247 8.44 0.61 -9.60
CA GLY A 247 7.52 1.52 -8.93
C GLY A 247 7.68 1.76 -7.42
N LEU A 248 8.65 1.15 -6.72
CA LEU A 248 8.68 1.26 -5.25
C LEU A 248 10.08 1.53 -4.68
N THR A 249 10.26 2.72 -4.11
CA THR A 249 11.22 3.00 -3.03
C THR A 249 10.55 3.93 -2.03
N ALA A 250 10.32 3.43 -0.82
CA ALA A 250 9.64 4.11 0.28
C ALA A 250 8.23 4.59 -0.07
N HIS A 251 7.26 4.03 0.65
CA HIS A 251 5.85 4.40 0.61
C HIS A 251 5.66 5.92 0.59
N THR A 252 5.11 6.44 -0.50
CA THR A 252 4.59 7.80 -0.49
C THR A 252 3.25 7.95 -1.20
N PRO A 253 2.34 8.76 -0.64
CA PRO A 253 1.02 8.96 -1.19
C PRO A 253 1.03 9.80 -2.47
N PRO A 254 0.24 9.42 -3.50
CA PRO A 254 -0.16 10.37 -4.53
C PRO A 254 -0.81 11.64 -3.98
N LEU A 255 -0.33 12.79 -4.47
CA LEU A 255 -0.82 14.14 -4.18
C LEU A 255 -2.00 14.52 -5.10
N ALA A 256 -2.07 13.99 -6.32
CA ALA A 256 -3.14 14.28 -7.27
C ALA A 256 -3.31 13.17 -8.31
N ALA A 257 -4.52 13.01 -8.83
CA ALA A 257 -4.85 12.01 -9.85
C ALA A 257 -5.78 12.59 -10.91
N ARG A 258 -5.55 12.22 -12.18
CA ARG A 258 -6.40 12.59 -13.31
C ARG A 258 -7.11 11.36 -13.86
N ALA A 259 -8.44 11.42 -13.97
CA ALA A 259 -9.25 10.43 -14.68
C ALA A 259 -9.44 10.83 -16.17
N GLY A 260 -9.29 9.87 -17.10
CA GLY A 260 -9.41 10.07 -18.55
C GLY A 260 -8.66 9.00 -19.36
N ASP A 261 -8.48 9.20 -20.68
CA ASP A 261 -7.86 8.27 -21.67
C ASP A 261 -6.38 7.95 -21.38
N GLY A 262 -6.11 7.33 -20.23
CA GLY A 262 -4.83 7.21 -19.55
C GLY A 262 -4.88 7.94 -18.20
N THR A 263 -5.14 7.19 -17.13
CA THR A 263 -5.09 7.69 -15.76
C THR A 263 -3.65 8.11 -15.46
N CYS A 264 -3.42 9.37 -15.14
CA CYS A 264 -2.11 9.80 -14.67
C CYS A 264 -2.22 10.11 -13.18
N LEU A 265 -1.24 9.68 -12.39
CA LEU A 265 -1.12 9.94 -10.95
C LEU A 265 0.17 10.71 -10.69
N LEU A 266 0.17 11.63 -9.73
CA LEU A 266 1.34 12.34 -9.21
C LEU A 266 1.46 12.11 -7.69
N ALA A 267 2.66 11.84 -7.18
CA ALA A 267 2.96 11.63 -5.76
C ALA A 267 4.23 12.37 -5.33
N ASP A 268 4.37 12.67 -4.03
CA ASP A 268 5.61 13.19 -3.45
C ASP A 268 6.34 12.08 -2.70
N ALA A 269 7.52 11.67 -3.20
CA ALA A 269 8.41 10.68 -2.63
C ALA A 269 9.61 11.32 -1.92
N LEU A 270 9.52 11.50 -0.59
CA LEU A 270 10.63 12.02 0.24
C LEU A 270 11.19 13.36 -0.28
N GLY A 271 10.32 14.26 -0.73
CA GLY A 271 10.68 15.56 -1.29
C GLY A 271 10.97 15.53 -2.79
N SER A 272 10.74 14.41 -3.47
CA SER A 272 10.85 14.25 -4.92
C SER A 272 9.51 13.87 -5.53
N ILE A 273 9.01 14.68 -6.47
CA ILE A 273 7.74 14.39 -7.13
C ILE A 273 7.89 13.23 -8.12
N VAL A 274 6.91 12.35 -8.23
CA VAL A 274 6.86 11.21 -9.14
C VAL A 274 5.51 11.11 -9.83
N TYR A 275 5.43 10.53 -11.03
CA TYR A 275 4.18 10.30 -11.77
C TYR A 275 4.03 8.85 -12.25
N SER A 276 2.78 8.40 -12.48
CA SER A 276 2.43 7.08 -13.00
C SER A 276 1.27 7.14 -13.98
N ASP A 277 1.30 6.33 -15.05
CA ASP A 277 0.21 6.24 -16.05
C ASP A 277 -0.75 5.05 -15.81
N ASP A 278 -0.44 4.20 -14.84
CA ASP A 278 -1.13 2.94 -14.57
C ASP A 278 -1.32 2.67 -13.06
N GLY A 279 -0.77 3.53 -12.21
CA GLY A 279 -0.72 3.36 -10.75
C GLY A 279 0.25 2.30 -10.26
N VAL A 280 1.00 1.65 -11.16
CA VAL A 280 1.91 0.54 -10.85
C VAL A 280 3.36 0.95 -11.10
N ALA A 281 3.63 1.66 -12.19
CA ALA A 281 4.95 2.15 -12.55
C ALA A 281 5.06 3.66 -12.29
N TRP A 282 5.96 4.04 -11.37
CA TRP A 282 6.21 5.43 -10.98
C TRP A 282 7.55 5.94 -11.53
N ARG A 283 7.59 7.22 -11.93
CA ARG A 283 8.75 7.88 -12.57
C ARG A 283 8.97 9.26 -11.96
N PRO A 284 10.21 9.68 -11.66
CA PRO A 284 10.48 10.99 -11.07
C PRO A 284 10.13 12.15 -12.01
N VAL A 285 9.70 13.24 -11.39
CA VAL A 285 9.38 14.54 -11.97
C VAL A 285 10.40 15.52 -11.44
N ALA A 286 11.15 16.17 -12.33
CA ALA A 286 12.12 17.17 -11.93
C ALA A 286 11.39 18.46 -11.52
N VAL A 287 11.45 18.80 -10.23
CA VAL A 287 10.95 20.06 -9.70
C VAL A 287 12.05 20.70 -8.87
N ASP A 288 12.36 21.96 -9.13
CA ASP A 288 13.46 22.67 -8.46
C ASP A 288 13.13 23.06 -7.00
N ASP A 289 11.84 23.07 -6.63
CA ASP A 289 11.32 23.49 -5.32
C ASP A 289 10.39 22.43 -4.71
N ALA A 290 10.24 22.46 -3.38
CA ALA A 290 9.22 21.70 -2.68
C ALA A 290 7.80 22.20 -3.05
N LEU A 291 6.90 21.26 -3.33
CA LEU A 291 5.50 21.57 -3.59
C LEU A 291 4.74 21.72 -2.27
N VAL A 292 3.79 22.66 -2.25
CA VAL A 292 2.84 22.86 -1.15
C VAL A 292 1.52 22.16 -1.44
N CYS A 293 1.03 22.22 -2.68
CA CYS A 293 -0.22 21.55 -3.08
C CYS A 293 -0.21 21.20 -4.57
N VAL A 294 -1.00 20.19 -4.93
CA VAL A 294 -1.17 19.71 -6.32
C VAL A 294 -2.65 19.45 -6.56
N THR A 295 -3.13 19.78 -7.75
CA THR A 295 -4.49 19.52 -8.20
C THR A 295 -4.48 19.00 -9.64
N ALA A 296 -5.53 18.28 -10.04
CA ALA A 296 -5.67 17.71 -11.38
C ALA A 296 -6.84 18.34 -12.14
N ASN A 297 -6.68 18.53 -13.45
CA ASN A 297 -7.78 18.99 -14.29
C ASN A 297 -8.65 17.79 -14.71
N PRO A 298 -9.97 17.79 -14.44
CA PRO A 298 -10.88 16.76 -14.93
C PRO A 298 -11.11 16.82 -16.45
N ALA A 299 -10.76 17.94 -17.12
CA ALA A 299 -10.97 18.15 -18.55
C ALA A 299 -9.71 17.80 -19.38
N PRO A 300 -9.88 17.26 -20.61
CA PRO A 300 -8.77 17.00 -21.51
C PRO A 300 -8.28 18.32 -22.14
N ARG A 301 -7.28 18.96 -21.49
CA ARG A 301 -6.49 20.16 -21.87
C ARG A 301 -6.87 21.45 -21.11
N PRO A 302 -5.91 22.38 -20.90
CA PRO A 302 -4.52 22.38 -21.40
C PRO A 302 -3.47 21.72 -20.49
N ALA A 303 -3.65 21.66 -19.17
CA ALA A 303 -2.73 20.98 -18.26
C ALA A 303 -3.42 19.83 -17.53
N ALA A 304 -2.77 18.65 -17.45
CA ALA A 304 -3.29 17.48 -16.75
C ALA A 304 -3.25 17.66 -15.22
N PHE A 305 -2.23 18.37 -14.73
CA PHE A 305 -2.05 18.72 -13.34
C PHE A 305 -1.52 20.14 -13.21
N MET A 306 -1.80 20.74 -12.07
CA MET A 306 -1.10 21.92 -11.61
C MET A 306 -0.61 21.72 -10.19
N ALA A 307 0.48 22.39 -9.88
CA ALA A 307 1.07 22.38 -8.56
C ALA A 307 1.39 23.80 -8.13
N ALA A 308 1.49 24.02 -6.83
CA ALA A 308 2.07 25.23 -6.29
C ALA A 308 3.21 24.88 -5.34
N THR A 309 4.27 25.68 -5.38
CA THR A 309 5.28 25.80 -4.32
C THR A 309 4.83 26.93 -3.37
N GLU A 310 5.62 27.27 -2.36
CA GLU A 310 5.29 28.41 -1.47
C GLU A 310 5.12 29.73 -2.24
N ARG A 311 5.72 29.86 -3.43
CA ARG A 311 5.74 31.12 -4.19
C ARG A 311 5.42 31.00 -5.69
N ARG A 312 5.37 29.79 -6.24
CA ARG A 312 5.22 29.57 -7.69
C ARG A 312 4.05 28.66 -7.99
N VAL A 313 3.37 28.91 -9.11
CA VAL A 313 2.39 27.99 -9.70
C VAL A 313 3.01 27.33 -10.92
N LEU A 314 2.92 26.00 -10.98
CA LEU A 314 3.50 25.14 -12.00
C LEU A 314 2.38 24.39 -12.73
N ALA A 315 2.56 24.15 -14.03
CA ALA A 315 1.66 23.37 -14.86
C ALA A 315 2.37 22.13 -15.42
N TRP A 316 1.63 21.03 -15.53
CA TRP A 316 2.13 19.79 -16.12
C TRP A 316 2.30 19.92 -17.64
N ASP A 317 3.51 19.67 -18.10
CA ASP A 317 3.85 19.52 -19.50
C ASP A 317 3.86 18.03 -19.86
N ALA A 318 2.95 17.63 -20.73
CA ALA A 318 2.80 16.23 -21.13
C ALA A 318 3.93 15.73 -22.04
N ASP A 319 4.56 16.62 -22.80
CA ASP A 319 5.63 16.28 -23.74
C ASP A 319 6.96 16.13 -23.00
N ALA A 320 7.28 17.09 -22.13
CA ALA A 320 8.44 17.08 -21.26
C ALA A 320 8.28 16.14 -20.05
N ARG A 321 7.05 15.71 -19.77
CA ARG A 321 6.67 14.88 -18.62
C ARG A 321 7.17 15.45 -17.29
N THR A 322 6.99 16.76 -17.11
CA THR A 322 7.44 17.48 -15.92
C THR A 322 6.54 18.67 -15.58
N LEU A 323 6.72 19.26 -14.39
CA LEU A 323 6.06 20.50 -13.97
C LEU A 323 6.91 21.72 -14.36
N LEU A 324 6.32 22.66 -15.10
CA LEU A 324 6.98 23.90 -15.53
C LEU A 324 6.28 25.14 -14.95
N PRO A 325 7.00 26.21 -14.57
CA PRO A 325 6.38 27.44 -14.08
C PRO A 325 5.42 28.05 -15.10
N LEU A 326 4.23 28.42 -14.63
CA LEU A 326 3.27 29.17 -15.46
C LEU A 326 3.85 30.52 -15.91
N PRO A 327 3.59 30.95 -17.17
CA PRO A 327 3.89 32.30 -17.61
C PRO A 327 3.07 33.32 -16.80
N GLY A 328 3.75 34.33 -16.24
CA GLY A 328 3.12 35.35 -15.39
C GLY A 328 2.71 34.76 -14.04
N GLN A 329 3.62 34.77 -13.07
CA GLN A 329 3.41 34.23 -11.72
C GLN A 329 2.57 35.19 -10.85
N PRO A 330 1.86 34.69 -9.81
CA PRO A 330 1.17 35.54 -8.86
C PRO A 330 2.16 36.41 -8.08
N SER A 331 1.81 37.67 -7.85
CA SER A 331 2.56 38.54 -6.94
C SER A 331 2.11 38.29 -5.51
N LEU A 332 3.03 37.89 -4.65
CA LEU A 332 2.83 37.67 -3.21
C LEU A 332 3.67 38.66 -2.42
N ASP A 333 3.18 39.08 -1.26
CA ASP A 333 3.98 39.83 -0.28
C ASP A 333 5.18 38.99 0.20
N ASP A 334 6.20 39.62 0.77
CA ASP A 334 7.48 38.96 1.08
C ASP A 334 7.31 37.78 2.07
N ASP A 335 6.43 37.91 3.06
CA ASP A 335 6.19 36.89 4.10
C ASP A 335 4.99 35.97 3.80
N ASP A 336 4.29 36.17 2.68
CA ASP A 336 3.10 35.37 2.36
C ASP A 336 3.47 34.13 1.54
N THR A 337 2.70 33.05 1.73
CA THR A 337 2.93 31.75 1.10
C THR A 337 1.63 31.18 0.54
N ILE A 338 1.71 30.51 -0.61
CA ILE A 338 0.59 29.75 -1.16
C ILE A 338 0.28 28.58 -0.23
N THR A 339 -1.00 28.34 0.04
CA THR A 339 -1.49 27.26 0.93
C THR A 339 -2.55 26.39 0.26
N ALA A 340 -3.27 26.92 -0.74
CA ALA A 340 -4.28 26.19 -1.48
C ALA A 340 -4.20 26.52 -2.98
N LEU A 341 -4.61 25.56 -3.82
CA LEU A 341 -4.68 25.69 -5.27
C LEU A 341 -5.95 25.02 -5.81
N ALA A 342 -6.68 25.71 -6.66
CA ALA A 342 -7.81 25.18 -7.43
C ALA A 342 -7.69 25.55 -8.91
N LEU A 343 -8.35 24.76 -9.76
CA LEU A 343 -8.25 24.86 -11.21
C LEU A 343 -9.64 24.75 -11.85
N THR A 344 -9.95 25.62 -12.79
CA THR A 344 -11.15 25.53 -13.63
C THR A 344 -10.93 24.60 -14.83
N HIS A 345 -12.02 24.15 -15.45
CA HIS A 345 -11.98 23.31 -16.66
C HIS A 345 -11.29 24.01 -17.85
N ASP A 346 -11.35 25.34 -17.92
CA ASP A 346 -10.72 26.18 -18.94
C ASP A 346 -9.28 26.61 -18.59
N GLY A 347 -8.73 26.15 -17.46
CA GLY A 347 -7.32 26.34 -17.08
C GLY A 347 -7.02 27.59 -16.25
N VAL A 348 -8.04 28.27 -15.75
CA VAL A 348 -7.91 29.35 -14.77
C VAL A 348 -7.55 28.78 -13.40
N CYS A 349 -6.55 29.38 -12.78
CA CYS A 349 -5.97 29.01 -11.51
C CYS A 349 -6.50 29.93 -10.41
N LEU A 350 -6.81 29.35 -9.25
CA LEU A 350 -7.06 30.08 -8.01
C LEU A 350 -6.07 29.63 -6.95
N ILE A 351 -5.47 30.58 -6.23
CA ILE A 351 -4.60 30.29 -5.09
C ILE A 351 -5.14 30.94 -3.83
N GLY A 352 -5.04 30.23 -2.72
CA GLY A 352 -5.23 30.78 -1.38
C GLY A 352 -3.88 30.94 -0.68
N THR A 353 -3.70 32.00 0.11
CA THR A 353 -2.46 32.29 0.82
C THR A 353 -2.62 32.17 2.34
N ARG A 354 -1.49 32.06 3.05
CA ARG A 354 -1.46 31.99 4.52
C ARG A 354 -2.07 33.24 5.17
N SER A 355 -1.90 34.40 4.55
CA SER A 355 -2.51 35.66 5.02
C SER A 355 -4.03 35.73 4.81
N GLY A 356 -4.62 34.75 4.11
CA GLY A 356 -6.05 34.72 3.80
C GLY A 356 -6.42 35.42 2.49
N GLN A 357 -5.44 35.84 1.68
CA GLN A 357 -5.71 36.37 0.34
C GLN A 357 -6.06 35.23 -0.63
N CYS A 358 -6.92 35.53 -1.61
CA CYS A 358 -7.12 34.68 -2.77
C CYS A 358 -6.71 35.43 -4.02
N LYS A 359 -6.10 34.74 -4.97
CA LYS A 359 -5.74 35.32 -6.27
C LYS A 359 -6.19 34.41 -7.39
N VAL A 360 -6.59 35.01 -8.50
CA VAL A 360 -7.07 34.32 -9.70
C VAL A 360 -6.22 34.70 -10.90
N GLY A 361 -5.82 33.74 -11.72
CA GLY A 361 -4.96 33.96 -12.89
C GLY A 361 -4.76 32.70 -13.72
N GLY A 362 -3.75 32.66 -14.59
CA GLY A 362 -3.46 31.48 -15.42
C GLY A 362 -4.28 31.43 -16.72
N ALA A 363 -4.07 30.39 -17.54
CA ALA A 363 -4.61 30.29 -18.91
C ALA A 363 -4.36 31.52 -19.82
N GLY A 364 -3.28 32.27 -19.56
CA GLY A 364 -2.97 33.51 -20.28
C GLY A 364 -3.63 34.77 -19.71
N LEU A 365 -4.40 34.67 -18.63
CA LEU A 365 -4.93 35.80 -17.88
C LEU A 365 -3.89 36.32 -16.86
N PRO A 366 -3.78 37.65 -16.66
CA PRO A 366 -2.99 38.19 -15.57
C PRO A 366 -3.60 37.85 -14.21
N TRP A 367 -2.75 37.79 -13.18
CA TRP A 367 -3.20 37.54 -11.81
C TRP A 367 -3.89 38.76 -11.21
N HIS A 368 -5.02 38.53 -10.55
CA HIS A 368 -5.81 39.52 -9.83
C HIS A 368 -6.10 39.03 -8.41
N ASP A 369 -6.20 39.98 -7.48
CA ASP A 369 -6.67 39.69 -6.13
C ASP A 369 -8.19 39.46 -6.15
N LEU A 370 -8.63 38.47 -5.37
CA LEU A 370 -10.03 38.15 -5.13
C LEU A 370 -10.26 38.30 -3.62
N ALA A 371 -11.04 39.30 -3.22
CA ALA A 371 -11.41 39.43 -1.81
C ALA A 371 -12.29 38.23 -1.40
N LEU A 372 -11.83 37.51 -0.37
CA LEU A 372 -12.62 36.46 0.26
C LEU A 372 -13.36 37.01 1.49
N PRO A 373 -14.60 36.54 1.74
CA PRO A 373 -15.32 36.81 2.97
C PRO A 373 -14.74 35.96 4.13
N GLY A 374 -14.82 36.48 5.36
CA GLY A 374 -14.40 35.75 6.57
C GLY A 374 -12.98 36.08 7.03
N ALA A 375 -12.64 35.58 8.22
CA ALA A 375 -11.31 35.73 8.83
C ALA A 375 -10.57 34.39 8.79
N GLY A 376 -9.25 34.40 8.54
CA GLY A 376 -8.41 33.20 8.55
C GLY A 376 -7.94 32.73 7.18
N ALA A 377 -7.08 31.70 7.17
CA ALA A 377 -6.48 31.18 5.95
C ALA A 377 -7.51 30.38 5.13
N ALA A 378 -7.51 30.58 3.82
CA ALA A 378 -8.27 29.75 2.89
C ALA A 378 -7.54 28.39 2.75
N THR A 379 -8.16 27.33 3.26
CA THR A 379 -7.51 26.01 3.36
C THR A 379 -7.90 25.05 2.24
N ALA A 380 -9.06 25.27 1.63
CA ALA A 380 -9.46 24.58 0.40
C ALA A 380 -10.30 25.50 -0.49
N LEU A 381 -10.13 25.35 -1.80
CA LEU A 381 -10.90 26.03 -2.83
C LEU A 381 -11.48 24.97 -3.76
N HIS A 382 -12.77 25.08 -4.10
CA HIS A 382 -13.42 24.16 -5.02
C HIS A 382 -14.23 24.93 -6.06
N LEU A 383 -14.01 24.60 -7.33
CA LEU A 383 -14.72 25.21 -8.46
C LEU A 383 -15.67 24.21 -9.10
N THR A 384 -16.90 24.66 -9.36
CA THR A 384 -17.88 23.87 -10.11
C THR A 384 -17.75 24.10 -11.61
N PRO A 385 -18.15 23.15 -12.46
CA PRO A 385 -18.17 23.34 -13.91
C PRO A 385 -19.00 24.55 -14.37
N ALA A 386 -20.03 24.93 -13.59
CA ALA A 386 -20.88 26.08 -13.87
C ALA A 386 -20.25 27.44 -13.49
N GLY A 387 -19.01 27.45 -13.01
CA GLY A 387 -18.29 28.69 -12.64
C GLY A 387 -18.56 29.20 -11.23
N GLY A 388 -19.27 28.44 -10.39
CA GLY A 388 -19.41 28.74 -8.97
C GLY A 388 -18.17 28.33 -8.18
N LEU A 389 -17.70 29.19 -7.28
CA LEU A 389 -16.54 29.00 -6.43
C LEU A 389 -16.97 28.76 -4.98
N PHE A 390 -16.36 27.77 -4.33
CA PHE A 390 -16.53 27.44 -2.93
C PHE A 390 -15.18 27.60 -2.22
N ALA A 391 -15.19 28.23 -1.05
CA ALA A 391 -14.00 28.44 -0.23
C ALA A 391 -14.23 27.88 1.18
N LEU A 392 -13.29 27.07 1.65
CA LEU A 392 -13.25 26.58 3.03
C LEU A 392 -12.25 27.41 3.84
N HIS A 393 -12.76 28.09 4.85
CA HIS A 393 -11.98 28.86 5.81
C HIS A 393 -11.87 28.08 7.11
N ILE A 394 -10.67 28.09 7.69
CA ILE A 394 -10.46 27.59 9.05
C ILE A 394 -9.84 28.71 9.86
N ALA A 395 -10.50 29.06 10.96
CA ALA A 395 -10.08 30.11 11.86
C ALA A 395 -10.01 29.57 13.29
N ALA A 396 -9.07 30.11 14.07
CA ALA A 396 -9.12 29.95 15.52
C ALA A 396 -10.27 30.80 16.07
N ASP A 397 -11.05 30.24 16.98
CA ASP A 397 -12.17 30.96 17.58
C ASP A 397 -11.62 32.11 18.45
N ALA A 398 -12.21 33.30 18.29
CA ALA A 398 -11.74 34.51 18.97
C ALA A 398 -11.69 34.35 20.51
N ASP A 399 -12.55 33.49 21.06
CA ASP A 399 -12.69 33.26 22.50
C ASP A 399 -11.88 32.06 23.02
N SER A 400 -11.19 31.29 22.17
CA SER A 400 -10.43 30.11 22.58
C SER A 400 -9.30 29.73 21.63
N ALA A 401 -8.06 29.71 22.13
CA ALA A 401 -6.88 29.29 21.37
C ALA A 401 -6.83 27.79 21.04
N SER A 402 -7.73 26.98 21.60
CA SER A 402 -7.82 25.54 21.37
C SER A 402 -9.12 25.13 20.70
N SER A 403 -9.85 26.08 20.11
CA SER A 403 -11.09 25.85 19.38
C SER A 403 -11.00 26.49 18.00
N PHE A 404 -11.53 25.80 17.00
CA PHE A 404 -11.53 26.25 15.62
C PHE A 404 -12.94 26.17 15.04
N SER A 405 -13.18 27.04 14.05
CA SER A 405 -14.36 27.04 13.20
C SER A 405 -13.96 26.76 11.76
N ALA A 406 -14.77 25.96 11.08
CA ALA A 406 -14.65 25.69 9.66
C ALA A 406 -15.88 26.22 8.92
N GLU A 407 -15.70 27.20 8.04
CA GLU A 407 -16.76 27.88 7.31
C GLU A 407 -16.66 27.62 5.81
N VAL A 408 -17.79 27.29 5.17
CA VAL A 408 -17.88 27.15 3.71
C VAL A 408 -18.62 28.33 3.13
N TRP A 409 -17.94 29.07 2.27
CA TRP A 409 -18.45 30.23 1.55
C TRP A 409 -18.62 29.91 0.07
N ARG A 410 -19.62 30.50 -0.57
CA ARG A 410 -19.88 30.32 -1.99
C ARG A 410 -20.01 31.66 -2.71
N LEU A 411 -19.36 31.73 -3.87
CA LEU A 411 -19.55 32.74 -4.90
C LEU A 411 -20.30 32.08 -6.07
N PRO A 412 -21.56 32.47 -6.37
CA PRO A 412 -22.40 31.77 -7.35
C PRO A 412 -21.79 31.72 -8.76
N VAL A 413 -21.18 32.84 -9.18
CA VAL A 413 -20.55 32.98 -10.50
C VAL A 413 -19.27 33.77 -10.33
N LEU A 414 -18.14 33.14 -10.67
CA LEU A 414 -16.86 33.82 -10.80
C LEU A 414 -16.78 34.44 -12.20
N VAL A 415 -16.96 35.76 -12.29
CA VAL A 415 -16.77 36.52 -13.54
C VAL A 415 -15.40 37.18 -13.51
N LEU A 416 -14.56 36.89 -14.50
CA LEU A 416 -13.20 37.44 -14.60
C LEU A 416 -13.11 38.52 -15.69
N PRO A 417 -12.24 39.53 -15.53
CA PRO A 417 -11.29 39.73 -14.43
C PRO A 417 -11.86 40.48 -13.20
N HIS A 418 -13.13 40.87 -13.24
CA HIS A 418 -13.79 41.66 -12.18
C HIS A 418 -14.89 40.86 -11.48
N PRO A 419 -14.52 40.04 -10.48
CA PRO A 419 -15.49 39.28 -9.70
C PRO A 419 -16.37 40.23 -8.87
N ASP A 420 -17.66 39.92 -8.73
CA ASP A 420 -18.53 40.62 -7.80
C ASP A 420 -18.28 40.08 -6.38
N GLU A 421 -17.34 40.71 -5.68
CA GLU A 421 -16.93 40.34 -4.33
C GLU A 421 -18.04 40.53 -3.28
N THR A 422 -19.18 41.13 -3.62
CA THR A 422 -20.34 41.26 -2.72
C THR A 422 -21.31 40.08 -2.81
N ALA A 423 -21.14 39.19 -3.79
CA ALA A 423 -22.03 38.05 -4.04
C ALA A 423 -21.70 36.81 -3.20
N TRP A 424 -20.69 36.88 -2.33
CA TRP A 424 -20.36 35.80 -1.42
C TRP A 424 -21.46 35.59 -0.38
N HIS A 425 -21.77 34.32 -0.10
CA HIS A 425 -22.67 33.92 0.98
C HIS A 425 -22.14 32.70 1.71
N MET A 426 -22.30 32.71 3.04
CA MET A 426 -21.92 31.59 3.90
C MET A 426 -22.99 30.49 3.77
N LEU A 427 -22.55 29.27 3.47
CA LEU A 427 -23.45 28.13 3.31
C LEU A 427 -23.61 27.35 4.61
N MET A 428 -22.51 27.09 5.30
CA MET A 428 -22.50 26.27 6.50
C MET A 428 -21.22 26.48 7.31
N ALA A 429 -21.33 26.20 8.61
CA ALA A 429 -20.20 26.23 9.54
C ALA A 429 -20.22 25.01 10.48
N LEU A 430 -19.02 24.59 10.89
CA LEU A 430 -18.77 23.66 11.99
C LEU A 430 -17.91 24.38 13.04
N ASP A 431 -18.47 24.56 14.23
CA ASP A 431 -17.83 25.27 15.34
C ASP A 431 -17.33 24.28 16.42
N GLY A 432 -16.41 24.73 17.28
CA GLY A 432 -15.95 23.94 18.42
C GLY A 432 -14.99 22.80 18.06
N LEU A 433 -14.37 22.87 16.88
CA LEU A 433 -13.42 21.86 16.42
C LEU A 433 -12.17 21.89 17.30
N GLN A 434 -11.64 20.73 17.66
CA GLN A 434 -10.42 20.65 18.48
C GLN A 434 -9.14 20.64 17.63
N THR A 435 -9.29 20.59 16.31
CA THR A 435 -8.17 20.61 15.35
C THR A 435 -8.49 21.52 14.16
N PRO A 436 -7.49 22.20 13.58
CA PRO A 436 -7.67 23.07 12.42
C PRO A 436 -7.72 22.30 11.10
N PHE A 437 -8.33 21.11 11.08
CA PHE A 437 -8.38 20.25 9.90
C PHE A 437 -9.83 19.98 9.50
N ALA A 438 -10.15 20.30 8.24
CA ALA A 438 -11.41 20.00 7.60
C ALA A 438 -11.18 19.76 6.10
N CYS A 439 -12.05 18.98 5.48
CA CYS A 439 -12.04 18.70 4.05
C CYS A 439 -13.40 18.99 3.42
N LEU A 440 -13.38 19.41 2.16
CA LEU A 440 -14.55 19.87 1.40
C LEU A 440 -14.64 19.08 0.10
N ALA A 441 -15.82 18.55 -0.21
CA ALA A 441 -16.18 18.07 -1.54
C ALA A 441 -17.47 18.74 -2.01
N VAL A 442 -17.53 19.08 -3.29
CA VAL A 442 -18.71 19.66 -3.92
C VAL A 442 -18.99 18.94 -5.24
N GLU A 443 -20.22 18.48 -5.43
CA GLU A 443 -20.65 17.84 -6.66
C GLU A 443 -22.07 18.26 -7.00
N GLY A 444 -22.24 18.93 -8.13
CA GLY A 444 -23.53 19.48 -8.52
C GLY A 444 -24.05 20.50 -7.50
N ASP A 445 -25.21 20.21 -6.94
CA ASP A 445 -25.90 20.97 -5.90
C ASP A 445 -25.58 20.49 -4.47
N ARG A 446 -24.68 19.51 -4.32
CA ARG A 446 -24.36 18.92 -3.02
C ARG A 446 -23.00 19.37 -2.52
N VAL A 447 -22.96 19.77 -1.24
CA VAL A 447 -21.76 20.22 -0.52
C VAL A 447 -21.55 19.33 0.70
N VAL A 448 -20.34 18.79 0.85
CA VAL A 448 -19.96 17.97 2.01
C VAL A 448 -18.74 18.58 2.68
N LEU A 449 -18.91 18.95 3.96
CA LEU A 449 -17.86 19.39 4.85
C LEU A 449 -17.62 18.30 5.90
N ALA A 450 -16.38 17.85 6.06
CA ALA A 450 -16.03 16.90 7.10
C ALA A 450 -14.83 17.41 7.91
N ALA A 451 -14.95 17.30 9.23
CA ALA A 451 -13.95 17.74 10.20
C ALA A 451 -13.90 16.74 11.37
N GLN A 452 -13.05 16.98 12.36
CA GLN A 452 -12.96 16.07 13.51
C GLN A 452 -14.32 15.89 14.21
N ASN A 453 -14.76 14.64 14.36
CA ASN A 453 -16.03 14.21 14.98
C ASN A 453 -17.32 14.76 14.32
N ALA A 454 -17.25 15.49 13.21
CA ALA A 454 -18.41 16.15 12.62
C ALA A 454 -18.39 16.11 11.09
N ILE A 455 -19.55 15.80 10.51
CA ILE A 455 -19.81 15.90 9.08
C ILE A 455 -21.03 16.78 8.90
N ALA A 456 -20.99 17.68 7.93
CA ALA A 456 -22.15 18.45 7.51
C ALA A 456 -22.36 18.31 6.00
N GLN A 457 -23.60 18.10 5.59
CA GLN A 457 -24.02 18.01 4.20
C GLN A 457 -25.08 19.07 3.92
N ALA A 458 -24.95 19.77 2.80
CA ALA A 458 -25.95 20.71 2.31
C ALA A 458 -26.37 20.35 0.88
N TYR A 459 -27.67 20.48 0.61
CA TYR A 459 -28.24 20.44 -0.73
C TYR A 459 -28.70 21.84 -1.11
N LEU A 460 -28.24 22.32 -2.25
CA LEU A 460 -28.50 23.67 -2.73
C LEU A 460 -29.75 23.70 -3.62
N ASP A 461 -30.56 24.75 -3.50
CA ASP A 461 -31.66 25.00 -4.44
C ASP A 461 -31.15 25.54 -5.78
N ALA A 462 -32.08 25.87 -6.69
CA ALA A 462 -31.77 26.44 -7.99
C ALA A 462 -31.05 27.80 -7.91
N ASP A 463 -31.24 28.56 -6.83
CA ASP A 463 -30.57 29.83 -6.56
C ASP A 463 -29.22 29.61 -5.86
N GLY A 464 -28.94 28.37 -5.45
CA GLY A 464 -27.71 27.93 -4.83
C GLY A 464 -27.64 28.19 -3.32
N TYR A 465 -28.79 28.37 -2.67
CA TYR A 465 -28.92 28.45 -1.22
C TYR A 465 -29.18 27.07 -0.60
N PRO A 466 -28.68 26.79 0.61
CA PRO A 466 -28.89 25.50 1.24
C PRO A 466 -30.37 25.32 1.62
N MET A 467 -31.03 24.34 1.00
CA MET A 467 -32.40 23.95 1.35
C MET A 467 -32.45 23.25 2.72
N GLU A 468 -31.45 22.41 2.98
CA GLU A 468 -31.29 21.66 4.23
C GLU A 468 -29.80 21.49 4.50
N VAL A 469 -29.38 21.79 5.73
CA VAL A 469 -28.05 21.44 6.26
C VAL A 469 -28.21 20.30 7.25
N ARG A 470 -27.78 19.11 6.86
CA ARG A 470 -27.73 17.93 7.75
C ARG A 470 -26.39 17.84 8.43
N ARG A 471 -26.42 17.77 9.76
CA ARG A 471 -25.24 17.43 10.56
C ARG A 471 -25.31 15.96 10.95
N VAL A 472 -24.23 15.24 10.69
CA VAL A 472 -24.04 13.85 11.08
C VAL A 472 -22.90 13.83 12.10
N SER A 473 -23.23 13.45 13.34
CA SER A 473 -22.22 13.22 14.37
C SER A 473 -21.41 11.97 14.01
N ALA A 474 -20.09 12.09 13.98
CA ALA A 474 -19.21 10.94 13.87
C ALA A 474 -18.84 10.43 15.28
N GLU A 475 -18.36 9.18 15.36
CA GLU A 475 -17.88 8.66 16.64
C GLU A 475 -16.74 9.52 17.21
N PRO A 476 -16.69 9.71 18.54
CA PRO A 476 -15.59 10.42 19.18
C PRO A 476 -14.23 9.81 18.80
N GLY A 477 -13.30 10.67 18.39
CA GLY A 477 -11.93 10.30 18.01
C GLY A 477 -11.75 10.01 16.51
N ILE A 478 -12.78 10.20 15.68
CA ILE A 478 -12.65 10.14 14.22
C ILE A 478 -12.20 11.50 13.70
N ALA A 479 -11.07 11.50 12.99
CA ALA A 479 -10.59 12.66 12.23
C ALA A 479 -10.66 12.33 10.74
N PHE A 480 -11.44 13.10 9.98
CA PHE A 480 -11.53 12.97 8.54
C PHE A 480 -10.38 13.70 7.86
N THR A 481 -9.78 13.04 6.88
CA THR A 481 -8.55 13.47 6.20
C THR A 481 -8.79 13.77 4.72
N ALA A 482 -9.75 13.10 4.09
CA ALA A 482 -10.16 13.36 2.71
C ALA A 482 -11.63 13.02 2.50
N VAL A 483 -12.24 13.66 1.50
CA VAL A 483 -13.63 13.43 1.09
C VAL A 483 -13.70 13.38 -0.43
N ALA A 484 -14.47 12.43 -0.97
CA ALA A 484 -14.78 12.34 -2.39
C ALA A 484 -16.28 12.08 -2.57
N THR A 485 -16.84 12.56 -3.68
CA THR A 485 -18.26 12.42 -4.00
C THR A 485 -18.42 11.92 -5.43
N GLN A 486 -19.40 11.04 -5.66
CA GLN A 486 -19.83 10.64 -7.00
C GLN A 486 -21.34 10.42 -7.03
N GLY A 487 -22.06 11.22 -7.81
CA GLY A 487 -23.53 11.20 -7.82
C GLY A 487 -24.11 11.45 -6.43
N GLU A 488 -24.92 10.51 -5.92
CA GLU A 488 -25.47 10.55 -4.55
C GLU A 488 -24.55 9.91 -3.50
N GLU A 489 -23.38 9.42 -3.89
CA GLU A 489 -22.48 8.70 -3.01
C GLU A 489 -21.42 9.62 -2.42
N THR A 490 -21.15 9.49 -1.12
CA THR A 490 -20.08 10.21 -0.44
C THR A 490 -19.11 9.23 0.19
N TYR A 491 -17.83 9.50 0.04
CA TYR A 491 -16.73 8.68 0.50
C TYR A 491 -15.86 9.53 1.42
N LEU A 492 -15.63 9.07 2.65
CA LEU A 492 -14.87 9.80 3.66
C LEU A 492 -13.71 8.94 4.14
N ALA A 493 -12.51 9.49 4.06
CA ALA A 493 -11.32 8.90 4.64
C ALA A 493 -11.14 9.44 6.05
N SER A 494 -10.78 8.55 6.96
CA SER A 494 -10.49 8.88 8.35
C SER A 494 -9.27 8.13 8.87
N ASN A 495 -8.85 8.50 10.07
CA ASN A 495 -7.90 7.73 10.88
C ASN A 495 -8.37 6.30 11.24
N ARG A 496 -9.58 5.89 10.84
CA ARG A 496 -10.12 4.52 10.98
C ARG A 496 -10.44 3.85 9.64
N GLY A 497 -9.95 4.42 8.54
CA GLY A 497 -10.19 3.94 7.19
C GLY A 497 -11.28 4.70 6.44
N VAL A 498 -11.78 4.10 5.36
CA VAL A 498 -12.73 4.73 4.44
C VAL A 498 -14.15 4.30 4.75
N ILE A 499 -15.05 5.28 4.88
CA ILE A 499 -16.48 5.04 5.04
C ILE A 499 -17.24 5.55 3.82
N TYR A 500 -18.21 4.77 3.40
CA TYR A 500 -19.30 5.21 2.55
C TYR A 500 -20.31 5.94 3.43
N LEU A 501 -20.77 7.10 2.98
CA LEU A 501 -21.88 7.84 3.57
C LEU A 501 -22.98 7.99 2.51
N SER A 502 -24.14 7.41 2.80
CA SER A 502 -25.33 7.54 1.95
C SER A 502 -25.95 8.94 2.09
N ALA A 503 -26.78 9.32 1.12
CA ALA A 503 -27.58 10.55 1.17
C ALA A 503 -28.51 10.64 2.41
N THR A 504 -28.84 9.51 3.03
CA THR A 504 -29.68 9.45 4.25
C THR A 504 -28.89 9.60 5.55
N GLY A 505 -27.56 9.71 5.49
CA GLY A 505 -26.68 9.78 6.65
C GLY A 505 -26.26 8.41 7.22
N ALA A 506 -26.78 7.30 6.68
CA ALA A 506 -26.28 5.97 7.01
C ALA A 506 -24.87 5.80 6.45
N HIS A 507 -23.94 5.30 7.28
CA HIS A 507 -22.56 5.06 6.90
C HIS A 507 -22.19 3.58 7.04
N ARG A 508 -21.25 3.13 6.22
CA ARG A 508 -20.67 1.79 6.30
C ARG A 508 -19.19 1.82 5.91
N PRO A 509 -18.32 1.01 6.54
CA PRO A 509 -16.93 0.91 6.13
C PRO A 509 -16.82 0.32 4.71
N ILE A 510 -15.87 0.82 3.93
CA ILE A 510 -15.52 0.30 2.60
C ILE A 510 -14.20 -0.44 2.72
N GLY A 511 -14.25 -1.74 2.43
CA GLY A 511 -13.07 -2.60 2.47
C GLY A 511 -12.60 -2.85 3.90
N SER A 512 -12.58 -4.11 4.32
CA SER A 512 -12.07 -4.51 5.65
C SER A 512 -10.56 -4.32 5.83
N MET A 513 -9.84 -3.86 4.80
CA MET A 513 -8.37 -3.71 4.79
C MET A 513 -7.89 -2.25 4.82
N LEU A 514 -8.76 -1.26 4.60
CA LEU A 514 -8.38 0.16 4.68
C LEU A 514 -8.35 0.68 6.13
N THR A 515 -8.51 -0.21 7.12
CA THR A 515 -8.63 0.13 8.53
C THR A 515 -7.31 0.27 9.27
N GLU A 516 -6.19 -0.17 8.69
CA GLU A 516 -4.88 -0.19 9.37
C GLU A 516 -3.91 0.91 8.90
N VAL A 517 -4.14 1.54 7.75
CA VAL A 517 -3.30 2.62 7.22
C VAL A 517 -4.15 3.87 6.95
N PRO A 518 -3.83 5.04 7.54
CA PRO A 518 -4.60 6.27 7.32
C PRO A 518 -4.72 6.60 5.84
N VAL A 519 -5.91 6.92 5.36
CA VAL A 519 -6.12 7.38 3.98
C VAL A 519 -5.91 8.88 3.92
N VAL A 520 -5.06 9.36 3.02
CA VAL A 520 -4.70 10.78 2.89
C VAL A 520 -5.33 11.45 1.68
N ALA A 521 -5.76 10.68 0.68
CA ALA A 521 -6.51 11.21 -0.45
C ALA A 521 -7.58 10.21 -0.93
N LEU A 522 -8.70 10.75 -1.39
CA LEU A 522 -9.81 10.03 -2.03
C LEU A 522 -10.19 10.75 -3.31
N PHE A 523 -10.49 10.00 -4.37
CA PHE A 523 -11.09 10.54 -5.58
C PHE A 523 -11.91 9.47 -6.29
N THR A 524 -12.84 9.87 -7.14
CA THR A 524 -13.74 8.97 -7.86
C THR A 524 -13.59 9.19 -9.37
N ASP A 525 -13.70 8.12 -10.14
CA ASP A 525 -13.94 8.17 -11.58
C ASP A 525 -15.23 7.42 -11.94
N ARG A 526 -15.65 7.43 -13.21
CA ARG A 526 -16.90 6.78 -13.65
C ARG A 526 -16.99 5.28 -13.35
N ALA A 527 -15.90 4.60 -13.01
CA ALA A 527 -15.82 3.17 -12.80
C ALA A 527 -15.35 2.76 -11.40
N ALA A 528 -14.72 3.65 -10.63
CA ALA A 528 -14.12 3.30 -9.35
C ALA A 528 -13.90 4.51 -8.41
N LEU A 529 -13.92 4.21 -7.12
CA LEU A 529 -13.35 5.00 -6.05
C LEU A 529 -11.88 4.62 -5.93
N TRP A 530 -11.04 5.62 -5.79
CA TRP A 530 -9.64 5.47 -5.55
C TRP A 530 -9.30 6.03 -4.17
N ALA A 531 -8.54 5.26 -3.40
CA ALA A 531 -8.07 5.66 -2.08
C ALA A 531 -6.56 5.54 -2.00
N ILE A 532 -5.95 6.52 -1.35
CA ILE A 532 -4.51 6.63 -1.23
C ILE A 532 -4.15 6.64 0.24
N THR A 533 -3.37 5.66 0.69
CA THR A 533 -2.97 5.57 2.09
C THR A 533 -1.71 6.40 2.37
N LEU A 534 -1.48 6.77 3.64
CA LEU A 534 -0.25 7.39 4.12
C LEU A 534 0.96 6.48 3.82
N GLY A 535 0.72 5.16 3.74
CA GLY A 535 1.64 4.15 3.26
C GLY A 535 1.73 4.06 1.73
N GLY A 536 1.30 5.05 0.95
CA GLY A 536 1.49 5.09 -0.50
C GLY A 536 0.78 4.00 -1.31
N GLU A 537 -0.12 3.23 -0.70
CA GLU A 537 -0.90 2.25 -1.41
C GLU A 537 -2.02 2.95 -2.19
N VAL A 538 -2.16 2.58 -3.47
CA VAL A 538 -3.27 3.02 -4.31
C VAL A 538 -4.29 1.91 -4.38
N TRP A 539 -5.43 2.15 -3.73
CA TRP A 539 -6.56 1.24 -3.72
C TRP A 539 -7.55 1.66 -4.78
N ARG A 540 -8.01 0.71 -5.58
CA ARG A 540 -9.11 0.89 -6.52
C ARG A 540 -10.29 0.05 -6.07
N TYR A 541 -11.37 0.71 -5.70
CA TYR A 541 -12.63 0.08 -5.33
C TYR A 541 -13.66 0.32 -6.43
N PRO A 542 -14.15 -0.72 -7.12
CA PRO A 542 -15.18 -0.56 -8.15
C PRO A 542 -16.45 0.05 -7.55
N VAL A 543 -16.88 1.19 -8.08
CA VAL A 543 -18.15 1.82 -7.73
C VAL A 543 -19.19 1.25 -8.68
N ARG A 544 -20.29 0.73 -8.13
CA ARG A 544 -21.32 0.00 -8.89
C ARG A 544 -22.44 0.91 -9.35
#